data_AF-A0A7S3LTW4-F1
#
_entry.id   AF-A0A7S3LTW4-F1
#
_cell.length_a   1.000
_cell.length_b   1.000
_cell.length_c   1.000
_cell.angle_alpha   90.00
_cell.angle_beta   90.00
_cell.angle_gamma   90.00
#
_symmetry.space_group_name_H-M   'P 1'
#
loop_
_entity.id
_entity.type
_entity.pdbx_description
1 polymer ?
#
loop_
_entity_poly.entity_id
_entity_poly.type
_entity_poly.pdbx_seq_one_letter_code
_entity_poly.pdbx_strand_id
1 'polypeptide(L)'
;TYDSLTQSCTCDEGWTGSKCDACSPGYYGSSCQQCPSCDHGHCLDGISGSGSCSCDTGWTGSLCNSCQAGRYGSSCTLCNCYSGSCDDGRYGSGYCSCYTGWSGSRCDQC
;
A
#
# COMPACT_ATOMS: atom_id res chain seq x y z
N THR A 1 8.20 -34.44 1.67
CA THR A 1 8.52 -35.80 1.15
C THR A 1 8.95 -35.68 -0.30
N TYR A 2 9.95 -36.44 -0.78
CA TYR A 2 10.36 -36.39 -2.19
C TYR A 2 9.46 -37.29 -3.05
N ASP A 3 8.92 -36.75 -4.13
CA ASP A 3 8.17 -37.46 -5.16
C ASP A 3 9.07 -37.75 -6.36
N SER A 4 9.36 -39.02 -6.58
CA SER A 4 10.21 -39.49 -7.67
C SER A 4 9.56 -39.39 -9.06
N LEU A 5 8.24 -39.22 -9.17
CA LEU A 5 7.53 -39.07 -10.44
C LEU A 5 7.66 -37.64 -10.97
N THR A 6 7.48 -36.65 -10.10
CA THR A 6 7.60 -35.23 -10.44
C THR A 6 9.01 -34.68 -10.23
N GLN A 7 9.92 -35.49 -9.67
CA GLN A 7 11.28 -35.11 -9.27
C GLN A 7 11.29 -33.87 -8.36
N SER A 8 10.33 -33.79 -7.43
CA SER A 8 10.12 -32.61 -6.59
C SER A 8 9.83 -32.99 -5.13
N CYS A 9 10.12 -32.06 -4.22
CA CYS A 9 9.72 -32.18 -2.83
C CYS A 9 8.30 -31.63 -2.61
N THR A 10 7.50 -32.33 -1.80
CA THR A 10 6.32 -31.73 -1.17
C THR A 10 6.79 -30.70 -0.16
N CYS A 11 6.37 -29.45 -0.34
CA CYS A 11 6.76 -28.33 0.49
C CYS A 11 5.77 -28.05 1.61
N ASP A 12 6.28 -27.49 2.70
CA ASP A 12 5.45 -26.93 3.78
C ASP A 12 4.73 -25.66 3.31
N GLU A 13 3.75 -25.20 4.10
CA GLU A 13 3.00 -23.98 3.78
C GLU A 13 3.94 -22.78 3.56
N GLY A 14 3.67 -22.00 2.51
CA GLY A 14 4.46 -20.83 2.17
C GLY A 14 5.72 -21.10 1.35
N TRP A 15 6.11 -22.37 1.13
CA TRP A 15 7.28 -22.76 0.36
C TRP A 15 6.92 -23.29 -1.03
N THR A 16 7.82 -23.12 -2.00
CA THR A 16 7.66 -23.59 -3.38
C THR A 16 9.00 -23.96 -4.02
N GLY A 17 8.95 -24.48 -5.25
CA GLY A 17 10.10 -24.97 -6.00
C GLY A 17 10.36 -26.45 -5.78
N SER A 18 11.10 -27.08 -6.69
CA SER A 18 11.38 -28.53 -6.65
C SER A 18 12.11 -28.97 -5.38
N LYS A 19 12.80 -28.04 -4.72
CA LYS A 19 13.56 -28.27 -3.48
C LYS A 19 12.99 -27.52 -2.27
N CYS A 20 11.85 -26.84 -2.41
CA CYS A 20 11.26 -26.02 -1.35
C CYS A 20 12.24 -24.93 -0.87
N ASP A 21 12.92 -24.27 -1.80
CA ASP A 21 13.97 -23.28 -1.56
C ASP A 21 13.56 -21.85 -1.95
N ALA A 22 12.30 -21.67 -2.38
CA ALA A 22 11.70 -20.38 -2.66
C ALA A 22 10.42 -20.18 -1.85
N CYS A 23 10.06 -18.93 -1.60
CA CYS A 23 8.75 -18.61 -1.04
C CYS A 23 7.69 -18.64 -2.14
N SER A 24 6.53 -19.18 -1.79
CA SER A 24 5.31 -19.02 -2.59
C SER A 24 4.94 -17.53 -2.69
N PRO A 25 4.25 -17.11 -3.77
CA PRO A 25 3.76 -15.74 -3.89
C PRO A 25 2.95 -15.31 -2.66
N GLY A 26 3.22 -14.11 -2.14
CA GLY A 26 2.61 -13.61 -0.90
C GLY A 26 3.25 -14.12 0.39
N TYR A 27 4.42 -14.76 0.34
CA TYR A 27 5.23 -15.10 1.50
C TYR A 27 6.64 -14.52 1.37
N TYR A 28 7.26 -14.14 2.49
CA TYR A 28 8.51 -13.37 2.50
C TYR A 28 9.52 -13.83 3.55
N GLY A 29 10.78 -13.47 3.32
CA GLY A 29 11.89 -13.68 4.25
C GLY A 29 12.40 -15.12 4.27
N SER A 30 13.43 -15.37 5.08
CA SER A 30 14.12 -16.67 5.14
C SER A 30 13.28 -17.81 5.71
N SER A 31 12.16 -17.49 6.36
CA SER A 31 11.19 -18.44 6.89
C SER A 31 9.89 -18.49 6.08
N CYS A 32 9.80 -17.77 4.97
CA CYS A 32 8.60 -17.62 4.14
C CYS A 32 7.35 -17.36 5.00
N GLN A 33 7.36 -16.25 5.74
CA GLN A 33 6.21 -15.81 6.53
C GLN A 33 5.15 -15.19 5.62
N GLN A 34 3.88 -15.33 5.98
CA GLN A 34 2.79 -14.75 5.19
C GLN A 34 2.88 -13.22 5.18
N CYS A 35 2.75 -12.62 4.01
CA CYS A 35 2.69 -11.17 3.84
C CYS A 35 1.49 -10.55 4.57
N PRO A 36 1.63 -9.33 5.09
CA PRO A 36 0.48 -8.57 5.57
C PRO A 36 -0.42 -8.16 4.39
N SER A 37 -1.69 -7.88 4.70
CA SER A 37 -2.62 -7.32 3.72
C SER A 37 -2.32 -5.84 3.46
N CYS A 38 -1.62 -5.57 2.35
CA CYS A 38 -1.45 -4.23 1.82
C CYS A 38 -2.75 -3.78 1.12
N ASP A 39 -3.33 -2.66 1.55
CA ASP A 39 -4.64 -2.19 1.05
C ASP A 39 -4.50 -1.61 -0.38
N HIS A 40 -3.65 -0.60 -0.54
CA HIS A 40 -3.36 0.04 -1.82
C HIS A 40 -1.87 -0.07 -2.16
N GLY A 41 -1.41 -1.29 -2.39
CA GLY A 41 -0.03 -1.60 -2.73
C GLY A 41 0.23 -3.09 -2.81
N HIS A 42 1.51 -3.46 -2.83
CA HIS A 42 1.94 -4.85 -2.84
C HIS A 42 2.98 -5.13 -1.77
N CYS A 43 2.97 -6.34 -1.25
CA CYS A 43 4.00 -6.81 -0.33
C CYS A 43 5.32 -7.04 -1.08
N LEU A 44 6.44 -6.70 -0.44
CA LEU A 44 7.77 -7.08 -0.87
C LEU A 44 8.03 -8.54 -0.45
N ASP A 45 7.54 -9.46 -1.27
CA ASP A 45 7.59 -10.90 -1.04
C ASP A 45 8.88 -11.57 -1.56
N GLY A 46 8.97 -12.89 -1.38
CA GLY A 46 10.12 -13.70 -1.75
C GLY A 46 11.14 -13.91 -0.64
N ILE A 47 12.11 -14.79 -0.89
CA ILE A 47 13.11 -15.23 0.11
C ILE A 47 13.96 -14.08 0.66
N SER A 48 14.20 -13.06 -0.17
CA SER A 48 14.89 -11.82 0.18
C SER A 48 13.95 -10.65 0.48
N GLY A 49 12.64 -10.89 0.39
CA GLY A 49 11.61 -9.90 0.66
C GLY A 49 11.58 -9.50 2.13
N SER A 50 11.26 -8.23 2.40
CA SER A 50 11.16 -7.71 3.76
C SER A 50 9.76 -7.84 4.37
N GLY A 51 8.75 -8.19 3.57
CA GLY A 51 7.35 -8.23 3.99
C GLY A 51 6.71 -6.86 4.19
N SER A 52 7.43 -5.79 3.88
CA SER A 52 6.89 -4.43 3.93
C SER A 52 5.99 -4.18 2.72
N CYS A 53 5.02 -3.28 2.85
CA CYS A 53 4.19 -2.86 1.72
C CYS A 53 4.86 -1.74 0.92
N SER A 54 4.94 -1.92 -0.38
CA SER A 54 5.24 -0.88 -1.37
C SER A 54 3.91 -0.28 -1.84
N CYS A 55 3.68 0.98 -1.52
CA CYS A 55 2.39 1.64 -1.73
C CYS A 55 2.23 2.21 -3.14
N ASP A 56 1.01 2.14 -3.65
CA ASP A 56 0.63 2.80 -4.88
C ASP A 56 0.70 4.32 -4.73
N THR A 57 0.73 5.02 -5.87
CA THR A 57 0.82 6.50 -5.87
C THR A 57 -0.37 7.11 -5.15
N GLY A 58 -0.10 8.05 -4.22
CA GLY A 58 -1.12 8.71 -3.42
C GLY A 58 -1.39 8.07 -2.06
N TRP A 59 -0.85 6.87 -1.81
CA TRP A 59 -1.05 6.12 -0.57
C TRP A 59 0.24 6.07 0.28
N THR A 60 0.05 5.89 1.59
CA THR A 60 1.12 5.82 2.59
C THR A 60 0.69 5.00 3.79
N GLY A 61 1.61 4.85 4.76
CA GLY A 61 1.46 4.00 5.93
C GLY A 61 2.02 2.60 5.71
N SER A 62 2.25 1.87 6.79
CA SER A 62 2.85 0.52 6.75
C SER A 62 2.04 -0.50 5.96
N LEU A 63 0.72 -0.29 5.84
CA LEU A 63 -0.22 -1.15 5.12
C LEU A 63 -0.84 -0.43 3.90
N CYS A 64 -0.29 0.72 3.50
CA CYS A 64 -0.81 1.53 2.40
C CYS A 64 -2.29 1.91 2.57
N ASN A 65 -2.69 2.12 3.82
CA ASN A 65 -4.07 2.35 4.22
C ASN A 65 -4.34 3.83 4.56
N SER A 66 -3.42 4.73 4.27
CA SER A 66 -3.55 6.17 4.55
C SER A 66 -3.27 6.98 3.29
N CYS A 67 -3.84 8.18 3.19
CA CYS A 67 -3.51 9.10 2.10
C CYS A 67 -2.20 9.82 2.36
N GLN A 68 -1.43 10.05 1.30
CA GLN A 68 -0.37 11.06 1.34
C GLN A 68 -0.95 12.44 1.65
N ALA A 69 -0.14 13.31 2.27
CA ALA A 69 -0.57 14.66 2.62
C ALA A 69 -1.11 15.43 1.39
N GLY A 70 -2.19 16.18 1.59
CA GLY A 70 -2.87 16.91 0.52
C GLY A 70 -3.76 16.04 -0.36
N ARG A 71 -4.16 14.86 0.10
CA ARG A 71 -5.13 13.99 -0.57
C ARG A 71 -6.24 13.57 0.40
N TYR A 72 -7.45 13.40 -0.10
CA TYR A 72 -8.63 13.15 0.73
C TYR A 72 -9.54 12.04 0.22
N GLY A 73 -10.34 11.51 1.14
CA GLY A 73 -11.38 10.51 0.88
C GLY A 73 -10.84 9.10 0.61
N SER A 74 -11.77 8.18 0.33
CA SER A 74 -11.49 6.74 0.11
C SER A 74 -10.67 6.44 -1.13
N SER A 75 -10.52 7.40 -2.04
CA SER A 75 -9.68 7.28 -3.24
C SER A 75 -8.41 8.14 -3.18
N CYS A 76 -8.13 8.80 -2.05
CA CYS A 76 -7.02 9.75 -1.89
C CYS A 76 -6.92 10.74 -3.07
N THR A 77 -8.04 11.37 -3.38
CA THR A 77 -8.16 12.39 -4.43
C THR A 77 -7.32 13.61 -4.03
N LEU A 78 -6.63 14.22 -4.99
CA LEU A 78 -5.80 15.39 -4.71
C LEU A 78 -6.67 16.57 -4.24
N CYS A 79 -6.24 17.21 -3.14
CA CYS A 79 -6.79 18.48 -2.70
C CYS A 79 -6.56 19.56 -3.75
N ASN A 80 -7.57 20.38 -3.99
CA ASN A 80 -7.58 21.37 -5.05
C ASN A 80 -7.80 22.80 -4.50
N CYS A 81 -7.31 23.05 -3.28
CA CYS A 81 -7.31 24.36 -2.63
C CYS A 81 -6.09 25.17 -3.06
N TYR A 82 -6.28 26.43 -3.44
CA TYR A 82 -5.18 27.33 -3.82
C TYR A 82 -4.67 28.12 -2.62
N SER A 83 -5.48 29.06 -2.13
CA SER A 83 -5.12 29.92 -0.99
C SER A 83 -5.93 29.55 0.26
N GLY A 84 -5.79 28.29 0.68
CA GLY A 84 -6.51 27.75 1.83
C GLY A 84 -5.99 26.39 2.25
N SER A 85 -6.47 25.93 3.41
CA SER A 85 -6.16 24.59 3.93
C SER A 85 -7.23 23.59 3.51
N CYS A 86 -6.80 22.39 3.10
CA CYS A 86 -7.68 21.29 2.73
C CYS A 86 -7.99 20.41 3.95
N ASP A 87 -9.23 19.95 4.07
CA ASP A 87 -9.60 18.82 4.92
C ASP A 87 -9.15 17.50 4.28
N ASP A 88 -7.87 17.16 4.49
CA ASP A 88 -7.20 16.01 3.89
C ASP A 88 -7.22 14.74 4.76
N GLY A 89 -6.67 13.65 4.23
CA GLY A 89 -6.65 12.33 4.86
C GLY A 89 -7.75 11.39 4.38
N ARG A 90 -7.65 10.11 4.77
CA ARG A 90 -8.55 9.03 4.30
C ARG A 90 -10.04 9.30 4.58
N TYR A 91 -10.33 10.04 5.63
CA TYR A 91 -11.68 10.43 6.03
C TYR A 91 -11.97 11.92 5.79
N GLY A 92 -11.01 12.65 5.22
CA GLY A 92 -11.18 14.05 4.86
C GLY A 92 -12.19 14.23 3.74
N SER A 93 -12.93 15.34 3.80
CA SER A 93 -13.95 15.71 2.82
C SER A 93 -13.40 16.41 1.59
N GLY A 94 -12.15 16.90 1.65
CA GLY A 94 -11.54 17.72 0.62
C GLY A 94 -11.99 19.17 0.61
N TYR A 95 -12.79 19.58 1.61
CA TYR A 95 -13.24 20.95 1.78
C TYR A 95 -12.07 21.92 1.96
N CYS A 96 -12.15 23.08 1.31
CA CYS A 96 -11.14 24.13 1.41
C CYS A 96 -11.57 25.21 2.40
N SER A 97 -10.78 25.39 3.46
CA SER A 97 -10.89 26.52 4.38
C SER A 97 -10.00 27.66 3.89
N CYS A 98 -10.59 28.70 3.32
CA CYS A 98 -9.85 29.79 2.70
C CYS A 98 -9.14 30.68 3.72
N TYR A 99 -7.94 31.12 3.36
CA TYR A 99 -7.22 32.15 4.11
C TYR A 99 -7.91 33.52 3.95
N THR A 100 -7.58 34.46 4.83
CA THR A 100 -8.16 35.80 4.83
C THR A 100 -8.00 36.48 3.47
N GLY A 101 -9.10 37.05 2.95
CA GLY A 101 -9.12 37.72 1.64
C GLY A 101 -9.27 36.77 0.46
N TRP A 102 -9.51 35.47 0.69
CA TRP A 102 -9.80 34.50 -0.36
C TRP A 102 -11.18 33.88 -0.19
N SER A 103 -11.80 33.53 -1.32
CA SER A 103 -13.13 32.92 -1.37
C SER A 103 -13.26 31.96 -2.56
N GLY A 104 -14.45 31.39 -2.72
CA GLY A 104 -14.72 30.31 -3.68
C GLY A 104 -14.48 28.92 -3.08
N SER A 105 -15.04 27.88 -3.71
CA SER A 105 -14.93 26.49 -3.23
C SER A 105 -13.50 25.94 -3.24
N ARG A 106 -12.59 26.60 -3.97
CA ARG A 106 -11.18 26.26 -4.10
C ARG A 106 -10.24 27.35 -3.57
N CYS A 107 -10.78 28.41 -2.97
CA CYS A 107 -10.01 29.55 -2.48
C CYS A 107 -9.17 30.21 -3.59
N ASP A 108 -9.76 30.36 -4.76
CA ASP A 108 -9.15 30.89 -5.99
C ASP A 108 -9.67 32.29 -6.37
N GLN A 109 -10.54 32.88 -5.56
CA GLN A 109 -11.10 34.22 -5.77
C GLN A 109 -10.61 35.18 -4.69
N CYS A 110 -10.26 36.41 -5.07
CA CYS A 110 -9.80 37.48 -4.19
C CYS A 110 -10.84 38.59 -4.01
#